data_AF-A0A401V2X5-F1
#
_entry.id   AF-A0A401V2X5-F1
#
_cell.length_a   1.000
_cell.length_b   1.000
_cell.length_c   1.000
_cell.angle_alpha   90.00
_cell.angle_beta   90.00
_cell.angle_gamma   90.00
#
_symmetry.space_group_name_H-M   'P 1'
#
loop_
_entity.id
_entity.type
_entity.pdbx_description
1 polymer ?
#
loop_
_entity_poly.entity_id
_entity_poly.type
_entity_poly.pdbx_seq_one_letter_code
_entity_poly.pdbx_strand_id
1 'polypeptide(L)'
;MSGTIFGLNDTIWHGSRSMFFWTLESVARRTEHDRVRDYLLELSEAGVNWLNLEDFTEREHLEVLHLLHATADVGRRELEPDAHLDALVEQLEELRALE
;
A
#
# COMPACT_ATOMS: atom_id res chain seq x y z
N MET A 1 7.41 -12.75 8.61
CA MET A 1 6.03 -12.72 8.11
C MET A 1 5.96 -11.68 6.99
N SER A 2 5.18 -11.93 5.95
CA SER A 2 4.93 -11.03 4.82
C SER A 2 3.61 -10.29 5.00
N GLY A 3 3.46 -9.16 4.31
CA GLY A 3 2.18 -8.49 4.09
C GLY A 3 1.71 -8.66 2.65
N THR A 4 0.40 -8.58 2.42
CA THR A 4 -0.20 -8.84 1.09
C THR A 4 -1.20 -7.75 0.71
N ILE A 5 -1.19 -7.28 -0.54
CA ILE A 5 -2.26 -6.43 -1.08
C ILE A 5 -2.88 -7.18 -2.26
N PHE A 6 -4.17 -7.44 -2.18
CA PHE A 6 -4.97 -8.02 -3.26
C PHE A 6 -5.55 -6.87 -4.09
N GLY A 7 -5.13 -6.76 -5.33
CA GLY A 7 -5.62 -5.79 -6.31
C GLY A 7 -6.73 -6.35 -7.20
N LEU A 8 -7.11 -5.61 -8.25
CA LEU A 8 -8.05 -6.08 -9.26
C LEU A 8 -7.40 -7.10 -10.20
N ASN A 9 -8.23 -7.92 -10.85
CA ASN A 9 -7.82 -8.88 -11.88
C ASN A 9 -6.79 -9.91 -11.39
N ASP A 10 -6.97 -10.43 -10.17
CA ASP A 10 -6.07 -11.40 -9.53
C ASP A 10 -4.63 -10.89 -9.29
N THR A 11 -4.45 -9.57 -9.27
CA THR A 11 -3.15 -8.96 -8.93
C THR A 11 -2.88 -9.15 -7.45
N ILE A 12 -1.70 -9.67 -7.10
CA ILE A 12 -1.31 -9.87 -5.71
C ILE A 12 0.09 -9.29 -5.49
N TRP A 13 0.19 -8.37 -4.54
CA TRP A 13 1.45 -7.85 -4.03
C TRP A 13 1.85 -8.60 -2.77
N HIS A 14 3.13 -8.95 -2.63
CA HIS A 14 3.68 -9.59 -1.43
C HIS A 14 4.96 -8.91 -0.99
N GLY A 15 4.95 -8.23 0.15
CA GLY A 15 6.15 -7.55 0.67
C GLY A 15 6.52 -7.95 2.08
N SER A 16 7.56 -7.31 2.60
CA SER A 16 7.93 -7.46 4.00
C SER A 16 6.82 -6.87 4.89
N ARG A 17 6.61 -7.48 6.06
CA ARG A 17 5.61 -6.99 7.02
C ARG A 17 5.83 -5.53 7.41
N SER A 18 7.09 -5.12 7.63
CA SER A 18 7.43 -3.75 8.00
C SER A 18 7.08 -2.76 6.88
N MET A 19 7.40 -3.10 5.63
CA MET A 19 7.10 -2.23 4.48
C MET A 19 5.59 -2.20 4.18
N PHE A 20 4.88 -3.30 4.42
CA PHE A 20 3.42 -3.33 4.33
C PHE A 20 2.78 -2.34 5.30
N PHE A 21 3.08 -2.42 6.61
CA PHE A 21 2.50 -1.49 7.59
C PHE A 21 2.92 -0.05 7.36
N TRP A 22 4.18 0.19 7.00
CA TRP A 22 4.63 1.52 6.61
C TRP A 22 3.84 2.06 5.39
N THR A 23 3.56 1.20 4.41
CA THR A 23 2.75 1.55 3.24
C THR A 23 1.32 1.92 3.64
N LEU A 24 0.66 1.11 4.48
CA LEU A 24 -0.69 1.41 4.98
C LEU A 24 -0.75 2.77 5.67
N GLU A 25 0.18 3.03 6.59
CA GLU A 25 0.23 4.30 7.32
C GLU A 25 0.57 5.48 6.41
N SER A 26 1.46 5.29 5.45
CA SER A 26 1.85 6.32 4.48
C SER A 26 0.66 6.71 3.60
N VAL A 27 -0.14 5.74 3.13
CA VAL A 27 -1.36 6.00 2.36
C VAL A 27 -2.42 6.66 3.25
N ALA A 28 -2.65 6.16 4.47
CA ALA A 28 -3.62 6.71 5.41
C ALA A 28 -3.36 8.19 5.74
N ARG A 29 -2.08 8.59 5.87
CA ARG A 29 -1.68 10.00 6.10
C ARG A 29 -1.95 10.92 4.91
N ARG A 30 -2.09 10.38 3.69
CA ARG A 30 -2.18 11.15 2.44
C ARG A 30 -3.55 11.10 1.78
N THR A 31 -4.41 10.15 2.14
CA THR A 31 -5.77 10.09 1.59
C THR A 31 -6.65 11.23 2.10
N GLU A 32 -7.50 11.74 1.22
CA GLU A 32 -8.54 12.74 1.53
C GLU A 32 -9.82 12.08 2.08
N HIS A 33 -9.95 10.76 1.94
CA HIS A 33 -11.10 9.99 2.41
C HIS A 33 -10.92 9.52 3.86
N ASP A 34 -11.69 10.10 4.79
CA ASP A 34 -11.64 9.73 6.22
C ASP A 34 -11.93 8.22 6.43
N ARG A 35 -12.88 7.65 5.70
CA ARG A 35 -13.17 6.20 5.77
C ARG A 35 -11.97 5.34 5.38
N VAL A 36 -11.25 5.72 4.32
CA VAL A 36 -10.05 5.00 3.85
C VAL A 36 -8.95 5.14 4.90
N ARG A 37 -8.73 6.34 5.41
CA ARG A 37 -7.77 6.62 6.48
C ARG A 37 -8.03 5.73 7.69
N ASP A 38 -9.25 5.74 8.21
CA ASP A 38 -9.63 5.01 9.42
C ASP A 38 -9.45 3.51 9.22
N TYR A 39 -9.89 2.97 8.08
CA TYR A 39 -9.76 1.55 7.76
C TYR A 39 -8.30 1.10 7.66
N LEU A 40 -7.44 1.86 6.97
CA LEU A 40 -6.02 1.52 6.84
C LEU A 40 -5.28 1.56 8.18
N LEU A 41 -5.62 2.52 9.04
CA LEU A 41 -5.08 2.61 10.40
C LEU A 41 -5.56 1.45 11.27
N GLU A 42 -6.84 1.08 11.19
CA GLU A 42 -7.40 -0.07 11.91
C GLU A 42 -6.68 -1.37 11.53
N LEU A 43 -6.45 -1.61 10.24
CA LEU A 43 -5.68 -2.77 9.78
C LEU A 43 -4.25 -2.79 10.34
N SER A 44 -3.61 -1.63 10.39
CA SER A 44 -2.26 -1.47 10.94
C SER A 44 -2.23 -1.78 12.45
N GLU A 45 -3.13 -1.17 13.21
CA GLU A 45 -3.25 -1.35 14.66
C GLU A 45 -3.63 -2.78 15.06
N ALA A 46 -4.53 -3.40 14.29
CA ALA A 46 -4.92 -4.80 14.48
C ALA A 46 -3.85 -5.80 14.03
N GLY A 47 -2.79 -5.35 13.36
CA GLY A 47 -1.72 -6.21 12.86
C GLY A 47 -2.18 -7.17 11.74
N VAL A 48 -3.24 -6.78 11.01
CA VAL A 48 -3.75 -7.52 9.85
C VAL A 48 -2.76 -7.34 8.71
N ASN A 49 -2.17 -8.43 8.24
CA ASN A 49 -1.08 -8.38 7.24
C ASN A 49 -1.61 -8.50 5.81
N TRP A 50 -2.87 -8.09 5.56
CA TRP A 50 -3.43 -8.10 4.23
C TRP A 50 -4.41 -6.93 4.01
N LEU A 51 -4.52 -6.49 2.75
CA LEU A 51 -5.46 -5.47 2.30
C LEU A 51 -6.14 -5.98 1.02
N ASN A 52 -7.46 -5.89 0.93
CA ASN A 52 -8.20 -6.18 -0.30
C ASN A 52 -8.71 -4.88 -0.93
N LEU A 53 -8.23 -4.54 -2.13
CA LEU A 53 -8.64 -3.32 -2.82
C LEU A 53 -10.09 -3.39 -3.35
N GLU A 54 -10.69 -4.58 -3.42
CA GLU A 54 -12.11 -4.76 -3.75
C GLU A 54 -13.07 -4.35 -2.61
N ASP A 55 -12.55 -4.15 -1.38
CA ASP A 55 -13.36 -3.71 -0.24
C ASP A 55 -13.72 -2.20 -0.33
N PHE A 56 -13.07 -1.48 -1.25
CA PHE A 56 -13.28 -0.05 -1.50
C PHE A 56 -14.30 0.19 -2.62
N THR A 57 -14.98 1.33 -2.56
CA THR A 57 -15.74 1.83 -3.72
C THR A 57 -14.78 2.17 -4.86
N GLU A 58 -15.27 2.22 -6.10
CA GLU A 58 -14.45 2.56 -7.28
C GLU A 58 -13.63 3.85 -7.11
N ARG A 59 -14.23 4.88 -6.50
CA ARG A 59 -13.53 6.15 -6.22
C ARG A 59 -12.41 5.99 -5.19
N GLU A 60 -12.71 5.36 -4.06
CA GLU A 60 -11.73 5.11 -2.99
C GLU A 60 -10.59 4.22 -3.50
N HIS A 61 -10.93 3.23 -4.33
CA HIS A 61 -9.98 2.34 -4.99
C HIS A 61 -8.98 3.12 -5.82
N LEU A 62 -9.46 3.95 -6.77
CA LEU A 62 -8.59 4.73 -7.65
C LEU A 62 -7.67 5.65 -6.85
N GLU A 63 -8.16 6.24 -5.76
CA GLU A 63 -7.33 7.04 -4.87
C GLU A 63 -6.27 6.21 -4.15
N VAL A 64 -6.64 5.07 -3.56
CA VAL A 64 -5.69 4.18 -2.87
C VAL A 64 -4.63 3.70 -3.84
N LEU A 65 -5.00 3.30 -5.06
CA LEU A 65 -4.08 2.87 -6.11
C LEU A 65 -3.09 4.01 -6.47
N HIS A 66 -3.62 5.21 -6.72
CA HIS A 66 -2.81 6.39 -6.99
C HIS A 66 -1.82 6.70 -5.86
N LEU A 67 -2.27 6.63 -4.60
CA LEU A 67 -1.43 6.86 -3.43
C LEU A 67 -0.39 5.77 -3.24
N LEU A 68 -0.74 4.51 -3.50
CA LEU A 68 0.18 3.36 -3.49
C LEU A 68 1.31 3.59 -4.49
N HIS A 69 1.01 4.00 -5.72
CA HIS A 69 2.06 4.34 -6.71
C HIS A 69 2.97 5.48 -6.23
N ALA A 70 2.39 6.54 -5.66
CA ALA A 70 3.17 7.64 -5.10
C ALA A 70 4.01 7.22 -3.87
N THR A 71 3.69 6.09 -3.23
CA THR A 71 4.38 5.60 -2.03
C THR A 71 5.83 5.21 -2.31
N ALA A 72 6.15 4.74 -3.53
CA ALA A 72 7.52 4.41 -3.91
C ALA A 72 8.46 5.64 -3.80
N ASP A 73 8.01 6.77 -4.33
CA ASP A 73 8.77 8.03 -4.29
C ASP A 73 8.81 8.65 -2.88
N VAL A 74 7.79 8.40 -2.05
CA VAL A 74 7.83 8.77 -0.63
C VAL A 74 8.85 7.91 0.11
N GLY A 75 8.87 6.59 -0.12
CA GLY A 75 9.78 5.67 0.53
C GLY A 75 11.24 6.01 0.24
N ARG A 76 11.57 6.28 -1.03
CA ARG A 76 12.90 6.74 -1.46
C ARG A 76 13.39 8.03 -0.77
N ARG A 77 12.47 8.86 -0.29
CA ARG A 77 12.79 10.14 0.38
C ARG A 77 12.83 10.04 1.90
N GLU A 78 12.01 9.18 2.48
CA GLU A 78 11.79 9.12 3.93
C GLU A 78 12.51 7.96 4.63
N LEU A 79 12.85 6.90 3.88
CA LEU A 79 13.49 5.71 4.43
C LEU A 79 14.96 5.63 4.01
N GLU A 80 15.78 5.10 4.90
CA GLU A 80 17.16 4.75 4.57
C GLU A 80 17.18 3.69 3.46
N PRO A 81 18.06 3.81 2.45
CA PRO A 81 18.16 2.80 1.40
C PRO A 81 18.49 1.41 1.97
N ASP A 82 17.61 0.45 1.74
CA ASP A 82 17.84 -0.95 2.06
C ASP A 82 17.14 -1.89 1.06
N ALA A 83 17.45 -3.19 1.15
CA ALA A 83 16.90 -4.20 0.24
C ALA A 83 15.37 -4.37 0.36
N HIS A 84 14.76 -3.95 1.48
CA HIS A 84 13.32 -4.00 1.66
C HIS A 84 12.62 -2.82 0.98
N LEU A 85 13.25 -1.63 1.00
CA LEU A 85 12.81 -0.47 0.25
C LEU A 85 12.92 -0.73 -1.26
N ASP A 86 14.03 -1.28 -1.74
CA ASP A 86 14.21 -1.61 -3.15
C ASP A 86 13.13 -2.60 -3.63
N ALA A 87 12.88 -3.66 -2.84
CA ALA A 87 11.83 -4.63 -3.14
C ALA A 87 10.42 -4.02 -3.09
N LEU A 88 10.13 -3.12 -2.14
CA LEU A 88 8.86 -2.41 -2.11
C LEU A 88 8.67 -1.58 -3.38
N VAL A 89 9.71 -0.83 -3.75
CA VAL A 89 9.69 0.07 -4.91
C VAL A 89 9.48 -0.70 -6.20
N GLU A 90 10.23 -1.78 -6.43
CA GLU A 90 10.08 -2.64 -7.61
C GLU A 90 8.64 -3.15 -7.73
N GLN A 91 8.08 -3.65 -6.64
CA GLN A 91 6.72 -4.20 -6.66
C GLN A 91 5.61 -3.14 -6.81
N LEU A 92 5.81 -1.93 -6.28
CA LEU A 92 4.87 -0.82 -6.50
C LEU A 92 4.93 -0.29 -7.95
N GLU A 93 6.10 -0.39 -8.59
CA GLU A 93 6.27 -0.09 -10.02
C GLU A 93 5.64 -1.18 -10.91
N GLU A 94 5.73 -2.47 -10.53
CA GLU A 94 5.01 -3.56 -11.21
C GLU A 94 3.49 -3.36 -11.14
N LEU A 95 2.96 -2.97 -9.98
CA LEU A 95 1.55 -2.62 -9.81
C LEU A 95 1.11 -1.52 -10.78
N ARG A 96 2.00 -0.57 -11.11
CA ARG A 96 1.72 0.53 -12.04
C ARG A 96 1.66 0.08 -13.49
N ALA A 97 2.31 -1.03 -13.83
CA ALA A 97 2.29 -1.61 -15.17
C ALA A 97 0.99 -2.37 -15.48
N LEU A 98 0.06 -2.44 -14.51
CA LEU A 98 -1.23 -3.15 -14.62
C LEU A 98 -2.43 -2.21 -14.86
N GLU A 99 -2.22 -0.89 -14.89
CA GLU A 99 -3.16 0.11 -15.44
C GLU A 99 -3.19 0.07 -16.98
#